data_AF-A0A1G6SX99-F1
#
_entry.id   AF-A0A1G6SX99-F1
#
_cell.length_a   1.000
_cell.length_b   1.000
_cell.length_c   1.000
_cell.angle_alpha   90.00
_cell.angle_beta   90.00
_cell.angle_gamma   90.00
#
_symmetry.space_group_name_H-M   'P 1'
#
loop_
_entity.id
_entity.type
_entity.pdbx_description
1 polymer ?
#
loop_
_entity_poly.entity_id
_entity_poly.type
_entity_poly.pdbx_seq_one_letter_code
_entity_poly.pdbx_strand_id
1 'polypeptide(L)' 'MASLTPLDGGQIKTSRASLVGGIAVGLGVAALWVALARDLGAGLLGAILPALMAGLLSGLWVWRADL' A
#
# COMPACT_ATOMS: atom_id res chain seq x y z
N MET A 1 -27.90 15.64 -27.52
CA MET A 1 -27.39 15.23 -26.20
C MET A 1 -25.93 15.62 -26.14
N ALA A 2 -25.59 16.68 -25.41
CA ALA A 2 -24.20 17.09 -25.26
C ALA A 2 -23.51 16.09 -24.33
N SER A 3 -22.53 15.35 -24.82
CA SER A 3 -21.68 14.52 -23.97
C SER A 3 -20.90 15.45 -23.05
N LEU A 4 -21.12 15.35 -21.74
CA LEU A 4 -20.24 15.97 -20.76
C LEU A 4 -18.87 15.33 -20.92
N THR A 5 -17.90 16.07 -21.45
CA THR A 5 -16.50 15.68 -21.44
C THR A 5 -16.10 15.48 -19.98
N PRO A 6 -15.62 14.28 -19.58
CA PRO A 6 -15.04 14.13 -18.25
C PRO A 6 -13.86 15.10 -18.19
N LEU A 7 -13.95 16.11 -17.33
CA LEU A 7 -12.78 16.91 -16.99
C LEU A 7 -11.84 15.95 -16.27
N ASP A 8 -10.77 15.52 -16.94
CA ASP A 8 -9.77 14.52 -16.51
C ASP A 8 -9.13 14.78 -15.12
N GLY A 9 -9.55 15.82 -14.41
CA GLY A 9 -9.19 16.09 -13.01
C GLY A 9 -9.67 15.04 -12.00
N GLY A 10 -10.62 14.18 -12.35
CA GLY A 10 -11.05 13.05 -11.51
C GLY A 10 -9.98 11.95 -11.38
N GLN A 11 -9.36 11.58 -12.51
CA GLN A 11 -8.31 10.55 -12.59
C GLN A 11 -6.99 10.98 -11.90
N ILE A 12 -6.64 12.26 -11.97
CA ILE A 12 -5.45 12.79 -11.29
C ILE A 12 -5.64 12.82 -9.76
N LYS A 13 -6.87 13.07 -9.27
CA LYS A 13 -7.18 13.04 -7.83
C LYS A 13 -7.29 11.62 -7.28
N THR A 14 -7.90 10.69 -8.00
CA THR A 14 -7.96 9.27 -7.58
C THR A 14 -6.58 8.65 -7.51
N SER A 15 -5.72 8.92 -8.50
CA SER A 15 -4.34 8.41 -8.51
C SER A 15 -3.52 8.82 -7.27
N ARG A 16 -3.72 10.04 -6.74
CA ARG A 16 -3.06 10.49 -5.50
C ARG A 16 -3.67 9.86 -4.25
N ALA A 17 -4.99 9.68 -4.21
CA ALA A 17 -5.66 9.03 -3.08
C ALA A 17 -5.25 7.56 -2.96
N SER A 18 -5.20 6.84 -4.09
CA SER A 18 -4.73 5.47 -4.20
C SER A 18 -3.25 5.32 -3.80
N LEU A 19 -2.40 6.29 -4.10
CA LEU A 19 -1.01 6.30 -3.63
C LEU A 19 -0.91 6.42 -2.11
N VAL A 20 -1.70 7.30 -1.49
CA VAL A 20 -1.73 7.46 -0.03
C VAL A 20 -2.31 6.20 0.63
N GLY A 21 -3.37 5.62 0.06
CA GLY A 21 -3.96 4.36 0.51
C GLY A 21 -2.96 3.21 0.45
N GLY A 22 -2.22 3.08 -0.65
CA GLY A 22 -1.15 2.10 -0.80
C GLY A 22 -0.04 2.25 0.24
N ILE A 23 0.41 3.46 0.52
CA ILE A 23 1.41 3.71 1.58
C ILE A 23 0.86 3.28 2.95
N ALA A 24 -0.38 3.65 3.27
CA ALA A 24 -0.99 3.31 4.55
C ALA A 24 -1.11 1.78 4.73
N VAL A 25 -1.59 1.08 3.69
CA VAL A 25 -1.69 -0.39 3.70
C VAL A 25 -0.32 -1.03 3.83
N GLY A 26 0.67 -0.57 3.05
CA GLY A 26 2.02 -1.11 3.09
C GLY A 26 2.67 -0.97 4.46
N LEU A 27 2.51 0.18 5.12
CA LEU A 27 2.99 0.40 6.49
C LEU A 27 2.25 -0.48 7.50
N GLY A 28 0.93 -0.65 7.36
CA GLY A 28 0.14 -1.52 8.23
C GLY A 28 0.56 -2.98 8.13
N VAL A 29 0.77 -3.49 6.92
CA VAL A 29 1.25 -4.86 6.67
C VAL A 29 2.66 -5.06 7.24
N ALA A 30 3.56 -4.10 7.02
CA ALA A 30 4.92 -4.16 7.57
C ALA A 30 4.90 -4.17 9.12
N ALA A 31 4.11 -3.30 9.75
CA ALA A 31 3.98 -3.25 11.21
C ALA A 31 3.40 -4.55 11.79
N LEU A 32 2.38 -5.11 11.13
CA LEU A 32 1.78 -6.39 11.53
C LEU A 32 2.80 -7.53 11.46
N TRP A 33 3.60 -7.60 10.38
CA TRP A 33 4.65 -8.62 10.29
C TRP A 33 5.69 -8.44 11.40
N VAL A 34 6.15 -7.22 11.67
CA VAL A 34 7.12 -6.97 12.74
C VAL A 34 6.56 -7.43 14.10
N ALA A 35 5.28 -7.19 14.38
CA ALA A 35 4.65 -7.67 15.61
C ALA A 35 4.67 -9.21 15.68
N LEU A 36 4.24 -9.88 14.62
CA LEU A 36 4.26 -11.36 14.53
C LEU A 36 5.67 -11.93 14.65
N ALA A 37 6.63 -11.33 13.95
CA ALA A 37 8.03 -11.76 13.95
C ALA A 37 8.64 -11.66 15.36
N ARG A 38 8.26 -10.62 16.13
CA ARG A 38 8.67 -10.49 17.54
C ARG A 38 8.08 -11.59 18.41
N ASP A 39 6.79 -11.90 18.26
CA ASP A 39 6.13 -12.97 19.02
C ASP A 39 6.71 -14.36 18.69
N LEU A 40 7.13 -14.56 17.43
CA LEU A 40 7.78 -15.78 16.97
C LEU A 40 9.28 -15.87 17.33
N GLY A 41 9.84 -14.85 17.98
CA GLY A 41 11.26 -14.81 18.34
C GLY A 41 12.20 -14.69 17.13
N ALA A 42 11.72 -14.18 16.00
CA ALA A 42 12.55 -13.99 14.82
C ALA A 42 13.64 -12.92 15.07
N GLY A 43 14.85 -13.20 14.57
CA GLY A 43 15.94 -12.23 14.59
C GLY A 43 15.64 -11.00 13.73
N LEU A 44 16.42 -9.94 13.91
CA LEU A 44 16.24 -8.64 13.24
C LEU A 44 16.02 -8.76 11.71
N LEU A 45 16.81 -9.58 11.04
CA LEU A 45 16.69 -9.80 9.59
C LEU A 45 15.39 -10.50 9.21
N GLY A 46 14.95 -11.48 10.01
CA GLY A 46 13.67 -12.19 9.82
C GLY A 46 12.44 -11.30 10.09
N ALA A 47 12.59 -10.26 10.90
CA ALA A 47 11.56 -9.25 11.10
C ALA A 47 11.54 -8.20 9.98
N ILE A 48 12.70 -7.67 9.57
CA ILE A 48 12.76 -6.51 8.67
C ILE A 48 12.57 -6.89 7.21
N LEU A 49 13.26 -7.91 6.71
CA LEU A 49 13.23 -8.24 5.27
C LEU A 49 11.81 -8.60 4.78
N PRO A 50 11.07 -9.50 5.46
CA PRO A 50 9.73 -9.84 5.02
C PRO A 50 8.72 -8.71 5.29
N ALA A 51 8.90 -7.90 6.35
CA ALA A 51 8.05 -6.71 6.57
C ALA A 51 8.18 -5.72 5.40
N LEU A 52 9.40 -5.41 4.99
CA LEU A 52 9.65 -4.52 3.87
C LEU A 52 9.06 -5.12 2.58
N MET A 53 9.33 -6.39 2.30
CA MET A 53 8.79 -7.05 1.10
C MET A 53 7.27 -7.06 1.08
N ALA A 54 6.63 -7.54 2.14
CA ALA A 54 5.17 -7.64 2.23
C ALA A 54 4.49 -6.27 2.21
N GLY A 55 5.05 -5.29 2.93
CA GLY A 55 4.55 -3.91 2.93
C GLY A 55 4.65 -3.24 1.55
N LEU A 56 5.80 -3.38 0.89
CA LEU A 56 6.02 -2.76 -0.43
C LEU A 56 5.13 -3.41 -1.50
N LEU A 57 5.02 -4.73 -1.51
CA LEU A 57 4.18 -5.45 -2.47
C LEU A 57 2.69 -5.16 -2.28
N SER A 58 2.20 -5.17 -1.03
CA SER A 58 0.80 -4.86 -0.74
C SER A 58 0.45 -3.40 -1.07
N GLY A 59 1.31 -2.46 -0.68
CA GLY A 59 1.11 -1.04 -0.99
C GLY A 59 1.15 -0.75 -2.49
N LEU A 60 2.08 -1.37 -3.23
CA LEU A 60 2.15 -1.25 -4.68
C LEU A 60 0.91 -1.86 -5.36
N TRP A 61 0.42 -2.99 -4.86
CA TRP A 61 -0.79 -3.62 -5.39
C TRP A 61 -2.01 -2.72 -5.22
N VAL A 62 -2.22 -2.15 -4.03
CA VAL A 62 -3.32 -1.20 -3.76
C VAL A 62 -3.23 0.01 -4.68
N TRP A 63 -2.03 0.59 -4.81
CA TRP A 63 -1.82 1.71 -5.71
C TRP A 63 -2.17 1.36 -7.17
N ARG A 64 -1.70 0.19 -7.63
CA ARG A 64 -1.93 -0.29 -9.00
C ARG A 64 -3.39 -0.62 -9.28
N ALA A 65 -4.10 -1.11 -8.28
CA ALA A 65 -5.50 -1.51 -8.35
C ALA A 65 -6.46 -0.30 -8.29
N ASP A 66 -5.97 0.90 -7.95
CA ASP A 66 -6.77 2.12 -7.77
C ASP A 66 -7.98 1.92 -6.83
N LEU A 67 -7.74 1.16 -5.76
CA LEU A 67 -8.68 0.91 -4.65
C LEU A 67 -8.73 2.11 -3.71
#